data_AF-A0A661BWD3-F1
#
_entry.id   AF-A0A661BWD3-F1
#
_cell.length_a   1.000
_cell.length_b   1.000
_cell.length_c   1.000
_cell.angle_alpha   90.00
_cell.angle_beta   90.00
_cell.angle_gamma   90.00
#
_symmetry.space_group_name_H-M   'P 1'
#
loop_
_entity.id
_entity.type
_entity.pdbx_description
1 polymer ?
#
loop_
_entity_poly.entity_id
_entity_poly.type
_entity_poly.pdbx_seq_one_letter_code
_entity_poly.pdbx_strand_id
1 'polypeptide(L)' 'MLHVLVPLAQGCEELEAITIMDLLVRAGIDVTTCGLD' A
#
# COMPACT_ATOMS: atom_id res chain seq x y z
N MET A 1 -7.43 12.43 -9.88
CA MET A 1 -6.57 11.26 -9.58
C MET A 1 -7.11 10.61 -8.32
N LEU A 2 -7.10 9.27 -8.27
CA LEU A 2 -7.44 8.53 -7.05
C LEU A 2 -6.17 8.42 -6.20
N HIS A 3 -6.32 8.63 -4.89
CA HIS A 3 -5.24 8.49 -3.91
C HIS A 3 -5.66 7.46 -2.86
N VAL A 4 -4.75 6.54 -2.52
CA VAL A 4 -4.98 5.48 -1.53
C VAL A 4 -3.89 5.53 -0.48
N LEU A 5 -4.29 5.46 0.79
CA LEU A 5 -3.39 5.27 1.93
C LEU A 5 -3.35 3.78 2.30
N VAL A 6 -2.16 3.20 2.35
CA VAL A 6 -1.92 1.82 2.78
C VAL A 6 -1.19 1.84 4.14
N PRO A 7 -1.89 1.55 5.25
CA PRO A 7 -1.26 1.44 6.55
C PRO A 7 -0.43 0.16 6.64
N LEU A 8 0.83 0.30 7.03
CA LEU A 8 1.74 -0.80 7.33
C LEU A 8 1.93 -0.85 8.85
N ALA A 9 1.64 -2.02 9.43
CA ALA A 9 1.80 -2.28 10.84
C ALA A 9 2.96 -3.25 11.07
N GLN A 10 3.60 -3.14 12.23
CA GLN A 10 4.68 -4.05 12.59
C GLN A 10 4.19 -5.50 12.61
N GLY A 11 4.92 -6.38 11.93
CA GLY A 11 4.55 -7.78 11.78
C GLY A 11 3.48 -8.05 10.72
N CYS A 12 3.11 -7.08 9.88
CA CYS A 12 2.32 -7.36 8.68
C CYS A 12 3.08 -8.31 7.75
N GLU A 13 2.34 -9.18 7.06
CA GLU A 13 2.92 -10.06 6.06
C GLU A 13 3.26 -9.24 4.80
N GLU A 14 4.46 -9.45 4.26
CA GLU A 14 5.01 -8.60 3.20
C GLU A 14 4.26 -8.78 1.87
N LEU A 15 3.89 -10.00 1.51
CA LEU A 15 3.17 -10.29 0.28
C LEU A 15 1.75 -9.71 0.31
N GLU A 16 1.07 -9.69 1.46
CA GLU A 16 -0.24 -9.04 1.59
C GLU A 16 -0.17 -7.55 1.26
N ALA A 17 0.85 -6.84 1.74
CA ALA A 17 1.06 -5.43 1.45
C ALA A 17 1.49 -5.20 -0.01
N ILE A 18 2.47 -5.95 -0.50
CA ILE A 18 3.00 -5.79 -1.87
C ILE A 18 1.92 -6.09 -2.91
N THR A 19 1.11 -7.14 -2.71
CA THR A 19 0.11 -7.58 -3.69
C THR A 19 -0.92 -6.48 -3.97
N ILE A 20 -1.44 -5.83 -2.93
CA ILE A 20 -2.42 -4.75 -3.12
C ILE A 20 -1.77 -3.50 -3.72
N MET A 21 -0.55 -3.16 -3.29
CA MET A 21 0.15 -1.96 -3.73
C MET A 21 0.54 -2.07 -5.21
N ASP A 22 1.06 -3.23 -5.64
CA ASP A 22 1.43 -3.49 -7.04
C ASP A 22 0.23 -3.35 -7.98
N LEU A 23 -0.93 -3.92 -7.61
CA LEU A 23 -2.16 -3.78 -8.40
C LEU A 23 -2.62 -2.33 -8.53
N LEU A 24 -2.62 -1.57 -7.42
CA LEU A 24 -3.07 -0.18 -7.42
C LEU A 24 -2.14 0.72 -8.25
N VAL A 25 -0.82 0.57 -8.12
CA VAL A 25 0.15 1.33 -8.90
C VAL A 25 0.02 1.02 -10.39
N ARG A 26 -0.14 -0.26 -10.77
CA ARG A 26 -0.36 -0.66 -12.17
C ARG A 26 -1.69 -0.17 -12.74
N ALA A 27 -2.68 0.06 -11.89
CA ALA A 27 -3.95 0.69 -12.27
C ALA A 27 -3.85 2.22 -12.41
N GLY A 28 -2.68 2.83 -12.19
CA GLY A 28 -2.47 4.28 -12.26
C GLY A 28 -3.00 5.04 -11.04
N ILE A 29 -3.19 4.35 -9.91
CA ILE A 29 -3.61 4.95 -8.64
C ILE A 29 -2.37 5.40 -7.87
N ASP A 30 -2.44 6.58 -7.26
CA ASP A 30 -1.38 7.10 -6.43
C ASP A 30 -1.46 6.49 -5.02
N VAL A 31 -0.41 5.79 -4.61
CA VAL A 31 -0.38 5.01 -3.36
C VAL A 31 0.61 5.65 -2.40
N THR A 32 0.13 6.02 -1.21
CA THR A 32 0.94 6.49 -0.08
C THR A 32 0.92 5.43 1.01
N THR A 33 2.06 5.11 1.60
CA THR A 33 2.14 4.22 2.78
C THR A 33 2.28 5.04 4.06
N CYS A 34 1.83 4.49 5.18
CA CYS A 34 2.07 5.07 6.51
C CYS A 34 2.29 3.99 7.58
N GLY A 35 3.10 4.31 8.59
CA GLY A 35 3.33 3.47 9.77
C GLY A 35 3.22 4.29 11.05
N LEU A 36 3.29 3.62 12.21
CA LEU A 36 3.21 4.25 13.54
C LEU A 36 4.57 4.68 14.12
N ASP A 37 5.68 4.37 13.43
CA ASP A 37 7.05 4.74 13.79
C ASP A 37 7.73 5.54 12.67
#